data_AF-X0V423-F1
#
_entry.id   AF-X0V423-F1
#
_cell.length_a   1.000
_cell.length_b   1.000
_cell.length_c   1.000
_cell.angle_alpha   90.00
_cell.angle_beta   90.00
_cell.angle_gamma   90.00
#
_symmetry.space_group_name_H-M   'P 1'
#
loop_
_entity.id
_entity.type
_entity.pdbx_description
1 polymer ?
#
loop_
_entity_poly.entity_id
_entity_poly.type
_entity_poly.pdbx_seq_one_letter_code
_entity_poly.pdbx_strand_id
1 'polypeptide(L)'
;VGSKAINSAQLPDCFKIFGAKDVLILTKANGINYGLSIFTLIFIAVALLTWFFLKHTMLGRGIYAIGGDMNAAERSGFNIAKIQFFIYCYVGFLAGIAGVLHISLIRYSNPTYIVGTELSVIAAVVLGGTRITGGSGTIIGTIMGVAMVTILNNSLILVGLSSYWQNFFVGLIIVISVSFTSYQSKRGIGSIILNRN
;
A
#
# COMPACT_ATOMS: atom_id res chain seq x y z
N VAL A 1 26.39 4.77 -10.09
CA VAL A 1 25.07 5.17 -9.54
C VAL A 1 25.26 5.59 -8.09
N GLY A 2 24.95 6.84 -7.77
CA GLY A 2 25.47 7.55 -6.59
C GLY A 2 24.93 7.03 -5.26
N SER A 3 25.85 6.64 -4.36
CA SER A 3 25.59 6.25 -2.97
C SER A 3 25.59 7.44 -2.00
N LYS A 4 25.61 8.68 -2.51
CA LYS A 4 25.64 9.88 -1.68
C LYS A 4 24.24 10.17 -1.14
N ALA A 5 24.07 9.99 0.17
CA ALA A 5 22.88 10.45 0.86
C ALA A 5 22.83 11.99 0.82
N ILE A 6 21.70 12.53 0.36
CA ILE A 6 21.48 13.98 0.32
C ILE A 6 20.78 14.36 1.62
N ASN A 7 21.43 15.26 2.37
CA ASN A 7 20.99 15.70 3.68
C ASN A 7 19.97 16.86 3.58
N SER A 8 19.19 17.10 4.63
CA SER A 8 18.09 18.08 4.67
C SER A 8 18.50 19.53 4.31
N ALA A 9 19.78 19.86 4.42
CA ALA A 9 20.37 21.14 4.03
C ALA A 9 20.48 21.36 2.51
N GLN A 10 20.55 20.27 1.71
CA GLN A 10 20.73 20.32 0.26
C GLN A 10 19.41 20.13 -0.52
N LEU A 11 18.29 19.96 0.18
CA LEU A 11 16.98 19.76 -0.43
C LEU A 11 16.41 21.11 -0.90
N PRO A 12 15.94 21.23 -2.16
CA PRO A 12 15.33 22.46 -2.67
C PRO A 12 14.15 22.92 -1.80
N ASP A 13 14.00 24.22 -1.59
CA ASP A 13 12.99 24.77 -0.68
C ASP A 13 11.56 24.42 -1.08
N CYS A 14 11.31 24.14 -2.36
CA CYS A 14 10.04 23.62 -2.87
C CYS A 14 9.61 22.30 -2.19
N PHE A 15 10.55 21.40 -1.87
CA PHE A 15 10.25 20.14 -1.16
C PHE A 15 9.94 20.37 0.32
N LYS A 16 10.61 21.34 0.95
CA LYS A 16 10.37 21.70 2.37
C LYS A 16 9.03 22.39 2.55
N ILE A 17 8.63 23.23 1.59
CA ILE A 17 7.34 23.92 1.55
C ILE A 17 6.21 22.95 1.20
N PHE A 18 6.43 22.02 0.28
CA PHE A 18 5.45 20.98 -0.03
C PHE A 18 5.20 20.05 1.17
N GLY A 19 6.26 19.60 1.85
CA GLY A 19 6.14 18.78 3.07
C GLY A 19 5.65 19.54 4.32
N ALA A 20 5.59 20.88 4.29
CA ALA A 20 5.10 21.72 5.38
C ALA A 20 3.74 22.38 5.08
N LYS A 21 3.16 22.16 3.89
CA LYS A 21 1.85 22.72 3.54
C LYS A 21 0.74 21.90 4.18
N ASP A 22 0.24 22.37 5.31
CA ASP A 22 -1.01 21.89 5.88
C ASP A 22 -2.19 22.56 5.17
N VAL A 23 -3.16 21.77 4.67
CA VAL A 23 -4.25 22.28 3.81
C VAL A 23 -5.50 22.66 4.61
N LEU A 24 -5.69 22.12 5.81
CA LEU A 24 -6.85 22.44 6.65
C LEU A 24 -6.39 23.06 7.97
N ILE A 25 -6.25 24.38 7.99
CA ILE A 25 -5.99 25.13 9.23
C ILE A 25 -7.36 25.42 9.87
N LEU A 26 -7.84 24.54 10.76
CA LEU A 26 -8.97 24.86 11.62
C LEU A 26 -8.43 25.60 12.85
N THR A 27 -8.37 26.93 12.77
CA THR A 27 -8.02 27.78 13.91
C THR A 27 -9.19 27.80 14.90
N LYS A 28 -9.07 27.05 16.00
CA LYS A 28 -9.89 27.29 17.21
C LYS A 28 -9.13 28.18 18.18
N ALA A 29 -9.86 28.88 19.04
CA ALA A 29 -9.45 30.00 19.90
C ALA A 29 -8.29 29.75 20.92
N ASN A 30 -7.50 28.68 20.80
CA ASN A 30 -6.36 28.35 21.67
C ASN A 30 -4.98 28.36 20.96
N GLY A 31 -4.88 28.82 19.70
CA GLY A 31 -3.58 29.04 19.04
C GLY A 31 -2.82 27.78 18.59
N ILE A 32 -3.42 26.59 18.67
CA ILE A 32 -2.83 25.35 18.15
C ILE A 32 -3.44 25.03 16.79
N ASN A 33 -2.63 25.11 15.73
CA ASN A 33 -3.04 24.75 14.37
C ASN A 33 -2.96 23.24 14.19
N TYR A 34 -4.11 22.58 14.08
CA TYR A 34 -4.18 21.19 13.61
C TYR A 34 -4.41 21.19 12.11
N GLY A 35 -3.33 21.03 11.36
CA GLY A 35 -3.33 20.86 9.93
C GLY A 35 -3.53 19.40 9.52
N LEU A 36 -4.46 19.11 8.61
CA LEU A 36 -4.38 17.83 7.91
C LEU A 36 -3.18 17.91 6.95
N SER A 37 -2.17 17.08 7.21
CA SER A 37 -0.97 17.03 6.39
C SER A 37 -1.32 16.72 4.94
N ILE A 38 -0.68 17.43 3.99
CA ILE A 38 -0.87 17.21 2.55
C ILE A 38 -0.70 15.73 2.16
N PHE A 39 0.15 14.99 2.88
CA PHE A 39 0.40 13.57 2.65
C PHE A 39 -0.85 12.73 2.87
N THR A 40 -1.64 13.02 3.92
CA THR A 40 -2.90 12.32 4.20
C THR A 40 -3.95 12.63 3.14
N LEU A 41 -4.02 13.87 2.66
CA LEU A 41 -4.95 14.26 1.61
C LEU A 41 -4.62 13.56 0.28
N ILE A 42 -3.34 13.50 -0.09
CA ILE A 42 -2.89 12.78 -1.28
C ILE A 42 -3.16 11.28 -1.16
N PHE A 43 -2.91 10.68 0.01
CA PHE A 43 -3.24 9.28 0.26
C PHE A 43 -4.75 9.00 0.07
N ILE A 44 -5.61 9.84 0.67
CA ILE A 44 -7.07 9.72 0.52
C ILE A 44 -7.48 9.91 -0.95
N ALA A 45 -6.91 10.90 -1.65
CA ALA A 45 -7.19 11.16 -3.06
C ALA A 45 -6.81 9.96 -3.93
N VAL A 46 -5.63 9.37 -3.72
CA VAL A 46 -5.18 8.17 -4.43
C VAL A 46 -6.05 6.96 -4.11
N ALA A 47 -6.44 6.77 -2.85
CA ALA A 47 -7.31 5.68 -2.43
C ALA A 47 -8.71 5.80 -3.08
N LEU A 48 -9.30 7.00 -3.07
CA LEU A 48 -10.59 7.28 -3.69
C LEU A 48 -10.53 7.15 -5.22
N LEU A 49 -9.48 7.67 -5.85
CA LEU A 49 -9.27 7.55 -7.28
C LEU A 49 -9.14 6.09 -7.67
N THR A 50 -8.29 5.32 -6.98
CA THR A 50 -8.15 3.87 -7.23
C THR A 50 -9.48 3.15 -7.01
N TRP A 51 -10.24 3.50 -5.98
CA TRP A 51 -11.54 2.90 -5.71
C TRP A 51 -12.57 3.20 -6.79
N PHE A 52 -12.62 4.45 -7.24
CA PHE A 52 -13.47 4.86 -8.33
C PHE A 52 -13.10 4.13 -9.63
N PHE A 53 -11.81 4.09 -9.97
CA PHE A 53 -11.30 3.35 -11.13
C PHE A 53 -11.70 1.88 -11.06
N LEU A 54 -11.47 1.22 -9.93
CA LEU A 54 -11.69 -0.22 -9.80
C LEU A 54 -13.19 -0.58 -9.78
N LYS A 55 -14.04 0.26 -9.19
CA LYS A 55 -15.48 0.01 -9.06
C LYS A 55 -16.30 0.46 -10.27
N HIS A 56 -15.98 1.59 -10.88
CA HIS A 56 -16.82 2.20 -11.92
C HIS A 56 -16.31 1.96 -13.35
N THR A 57 -15.04 1.64 -13.57
CA THR A 57 -14.50 1.49 -14.93
C THR A 57 -14.53 0.05 -15.47
N MET A 58 -14.63 -0.09 -16.79
CA MET A 58 -14.46 -1.36 -17.51
C MET A 58 -13.06 -1.95 -17.28
N LEU A 59 -12.04 -1.10 -17.14
CA LEU A 59 -10.66 -1.51 -16.83
C LEU A 59 -10.60 -2.20 -15.47
N GLY A 60 -11.25 -1.66 -14.44
CA GLY A 60 -11.34 -2.27 -13.12
C GLY A 60 -11.91 -3.69 -13.14
N ARG A 61 -13.02 -3.88 -13.87
CA ARG A 61 -13.62 -5.22 -14.07
C ARG A 61 -12.68 -6.16 -14.82
N GLY A 62 -11.97 -5.66 -15.83
CA GLY A 62 -10.96 -6.42 -16.57
C GLY A 62 -9.79 -6.87 -15.70
N ILE A 63 -9.33 -6.03 -14.76
CA ILE A 63 -8.27 -6.37 -13.81
C ILE A 63 -8.70 -7.54 -12.91
N TYR A 64 -9.91 -7.50 -12.35
CA TYR A 64 -10.43 -8.61 -11.54
C TYR A 64 -10.66 -9.88 -12.37
N ALA A 65 -11.14 -9.76 -13.61
CA ALA A 65 -11.36 -10.91 -14.48
C ALA A 65 -10.04 -11.64 -14.81
N ILE A 66 -9.01 -10.88 -15.21
CA ILE A 66 -7.68 -11.44 -15.51
C ILE A 66 -7.05 -12.10 -14.29
N GLY A 67 -7.26 -11.53 -13.10
CA GLY A 67 -6.76 -12.12 -11.85
C GLY A 67 -7.52 -13.37 -11.38
N GLY A 68 -8.72 -13.63 -11.89
CA GLY A 68 -9.47 -14.86 -11.61
C GLY A 68 -9.04 -16.01 -12.52
N ASP A 69 -9.19 -15.80 -13.83
CA ASP A 69 -8.72 -16.72 -14.87
C ASP A 69 -8.45 -15.92 -16.16
N MET A 70 -7.19 -15.91 -16.58
CA MET A 70 -6.74 -15.20 -17.78
C MET A 70 -7.41 -15.71 -19.05
N ASN A 71 -7.57 -17.03 -19.20
CA ASN A 71 -8.18 -17.65 -20.38
C ASN A 71 -9.67 -17.33 -20.45
N ALA A 72 -10.36 -17.28 -19.30
CA ALA A 72 -11.77 -16.90 -19.22
C ALA A 72 -11.97 -15.41 -19.55
N ALA A 73 -11.05 -14.55 -19.09
CA ALA A 73 -11.09 -13.11 -19.38
C ALA A 73 -10.90 -12.83 -20.89
N GLU A 74 -9.98 -13.55 -21.55
CA GLU A 74 -9.75 -13.43 -22.99
C GLU A 74 -10.99 -13.81 -23.80
N ARG A 75 -11.61 -14.96 -23.45
CA ARG A 75 -12.86 -15.41 -24.09
C ARG A 75 -14.03 -14.47 -23.85
N SER A 76 -14.01 -13.70 -22.76
CA SER A 76 -15.01 -12.69 -22.44
C SER A 76 -14.79 -11.36 -23.20
N GLY A 77 -13.78 -11.29 -24.08
CA GLY A 77 -13.50 -10.13 -24.93
C GLY A 77 -12.61 -9.07 -24.29
N PHE A 78 -11.98 -9.35 -23.13
CA PHE A 78 -11.02 -8.43 -22.54
C PHE A 78 -9.67 -8.55 -23.24
N ASN A 79 -9.11 -7.42 -23.67
CA ASN A 79 -7.75 -7.37 -24.20
C ASN A 79 -6.73 -7.38 -23.04
N ILE A 80 -6.17 -8.55 -22.76
CA ILE A 80 -5.22 -8.78 -21.65
C ILE A 80 -4.02 -7.84 -21.77
N ALA A 81 -3.42 -7.71 -22.95
CA ALA A 81 -2.22 -6.91 -23.16
C ALA A 81 -2.45 -5.42 -22.84
N LYS A 82 -3.58 -4.84 -23.27
CA LYS A 82 -3.93 -3.45 -22.97
C LYS A 82 -4.15 -3.22 -21.47
N ILE A 83 -4.83 -4.16 -20.80
CA ILE A 83 -5.10 -4.05 -19.37
C ILE A 83 -3.79 -4.19 -18.57
N GLN A 84 -2.94 -5.17 -18.89
CA GLN A 84 -1.64 -5.33 -18.24
C GLN A 84 -0.75 -4.09 -18.43
N PHE A 85 -0.68 -3.56 -19.65
CA PHE A 85 0.06 -2.32 -19.92
C PHE A 85 -0.42 -1.16 -19.04
N PHE A 86 -1.74 -0.97 -18.94
CA PHE A 86 -2.32 0.05 -18.07
C PHE A 86 -1.97 -0.17 -16.60
N ILE A 87 -2.04 -1.42 -16.10
CA ILE A 87 -1.67 -1.74 -14.71
C ILE A 87 -0.22 -1.34 -14.43
N TYR A 88 0.73 -1.72 -15.30
CA TYR A 88 2.14 -1.38 -15.10
C TYR A 88 2.38 0.13 -15.14
N CYS A 89 1.77 0.86 -16.08
CA CYS A 89 1.85 2.32 -16.12
C CYS A 89 1.26 2.96 -14.85
N TYR A 90 0.12 2.46 -14.38
CA TYR A 90 -0.55 2.99 -13.18
C TYR A 90 0.28 2.74 -11.91
N VAL A 91 0.83 1.54 -11.74
CA VAL A 91 1.72 1.23 -10.61
C VAL A 91 3.00 2.08 -10.66
N GLY A 92 3.58 2.29 -11.84
CA GLY A 92 4.73 3.17 -12.01
C GLY A 92 4.42 4.63 -11.64
N PHE A 93 3.26 5.14 -12.04
CA PHE A 93 2.80 6.47 -11.67
C PHE A 93 2.62 6.62 -10.15
N LEU A 94 1.97 5.64 -9.50
CA LEU A 94 1.81 5.62 -8.04
C LEU A 94 3.15 5.52 -7.30
N ALA A 95 4.08 4.70 -7.79
CA ALA A 95 5.42 4.58 -7.23
C ALA A 95 6.20 5.90 -7.32
N GLY A 96 6.08 6.62 -8.43
CA GLY A 96 6.66 7.96 -8.60
C GLY A 96 6.12 8.97 -7.58
N ILE A 97 4.79 9.02 -7.40
CA ILE A 97 4.17 9.86 -6.38
C ILE A 97 4.66 9.47 -4.98
N ALA A 98 4.61 8.18 -4.65
CA ALA A 98 5.04 7.68 -3.34
C ALA A 98 6.51 8.03 -3.03
N GLY A 99 7.40 7.92 -4.01
CA GLY A 99 8.80 8.31 -3.87
C GLY A 99 9.00 9.80 -3.57
N VAL A 100 8.32 10.67 -4.32
CA VAL A 100 8.36 12.14 -4.10
C VAL A 100 7.82 12.49 -2.71
N LEU A 101 6.72 11.85 -2.28
CA LEU A 101 6.16 12.07 -0.96
C LEU A 101 7.10 11.59 0.15
N HIS A 102 7.72 10.42 -0.02
CA HIS A 102 8.66 9.88 0.96
C HIS A 102 9.83 10.83 1.19
N ILE A 103 10.51 11.26 0.13
CA ILE A 103 11.65 12.20 0.24
C ILE A 103 11.22 13.52 0.88
N SER A 104 10.02 14.01 0.56
CA SER A 104 9.45 15.23 1.17
C SER A 104 9.18 15.07 2.67
N LEU A 105 8.74 13.88 3.09
CA LEU A 105 8.38 13.56 4.48
C LEU A 105 9.63 13.45 5.37
N ILE A 106 10.59 12.61 4.98
CA ILE A 106 11.81 12.37 5.77
C ILE A 106 12.88 13.45 5.58
N ARG A 107 12.71 14.35 4.60
CA ARG A 107 13.65 15.44 4.24
C ARG A 107 15.09 14.96 4.07
N TYR A 108 15.24 13.69 3.70
CA TYR A 108 16.50 12.96 3.63
C TYR A 108 16.35 11.96 2.49
N SER A 109 17.36 11.83 1.65
CA SER A 109 17.32 10.90 0.52
C SER A 109 18.43 9.88 0.67
N ASN A 110 18.07 8.66 1.05
CA ASN A 110 18.95 7.50 1.05
C ASN A 110 18.29 6.37 0.24
N PRO A 111 18.94 5.88 -0.84
CA PRO A 111 18.35 4.87 -1.71
C PRO A 111 18.16 3.50 -1.02
N THR A 112 18.85 3.24 0.08
CA THR A 112 18.76 1.97 0.82
C THR A 112 17.58 1.95 1.80
N TYR A 113 16.95 3.09 2.09
CA TYR A 113 15.94 3.18 3.17
C TYR A 113 14.67 2.35 2.93
N ILE A 114 14.28 2.16 1.66
CA ILE A 114 13.07 1.42 1.28
C ILE A 114 13.40 -0.05 0.93
N VAL A 115 14.68 -0.37 0.70
CA VAL A 115 15.12 -1.72 0.29
C VAL A 115 14.81 -2.72 1.41
N GLY A 116 14.12 -3.80 1.08
CA GLY A 116 13.71 -4.85 2.01
C GLY A 116 12.32 -4.64 2.64
N THR A 117 11.66 -3.49 2.40
CA THR A 117 10.29 -3.26 2.86
C THR A 117 9.23 -3.78 1.89
N GLU A 118 9.61 -4.16 0.67
CA GLU A 118 8.69 -4.57 -0.39
C GLU A 118 7.87 -5.80 0.01
N LEU A 119 8.55 -6.81 0.58
CA LEU A 119 7.89 -8.03 1.06
C LEU A 119 6.91 -7.73 2.20
N SER A 120 7.27 -6.80 3.09
CA SER A 120 6.42 -6.38 4.19
C SER A 120 5.17 -5.64 3.71
N VAL A 121 5.32 -4.81 2.66
CA VAL A 121 4.17 -4.13 2.02
C VAL A 121 3.25 -5.18 1.39
N ILE A 122 3.77 -6.13 0.62
CA ILE A 122 2.96 -7.20 0.00
C ILE A 122 2.20 -7.98 1.08
N ALA A 123 2.87 -8.34 2.17
CA ALA A 123 2.26 -9.05 3.28
C ALA A 123 1.14 -8.26 3.97
N ALA A 124 1.33 -6.95 4.19
CA ALA A 124 0.31 -6.09 4.79
C ALA A 124 -0.96 -6.02 3.92
N VAL A 125 -0.79 -5.96 2.59
CA VAL A 125 -1.91 -5.94 1.63
C VAL A 125 -2.64 -7.29 1.58
N VAL A 126 -1.90 -8.39 1.65
CA VAL A 126 -2.45 -9.76 1.68
C VAL A 126 -3.19 -10.02 2.99
N LEU A 127 -2.63 -9.56 4.13
CA LEU A 127 -3.31 -9.57 5.42
C LEU A 127 -4.65 -8.79 5.37
N GLY A 128 -4.67 -7.70 4.60
CA GLY A 128 -5.89 -6.95 4.28
C GLY A 128 -6.94 -7.70 3.46
N GLY A 129 -6.69 -8.96 3.06
CA GLY A 129 -7.65 -9.81 2.34
C GLY A 129 -7.50 -9.79 0.81
N THR A 130 -6.38 -9.31 0.29
CA THR A 130 -6.09 -9.37 -1.17
C THR A 130 -5.46 -10.71 -1.53
N ARG A 131 -5.97 -11.39 -2.56
CA ARG A 131 -5.40 -12.67 -3.03
C ARG A 131 -4.12 -12.44 -3.83
N ILE A 132 -3.05 -13.17 -3.49
CA ILE A 132 -1.77 -13.14 -4.23
C ILE A 132 -1.96 -13.55 -5.69
N THR A 133 -2.86 -14.50 -5.95
CA THR A 133 -3.18 -14.98 -7.30
C THR A 133 -4.03 -14.00 -8.11
N GLY A 134 -4.56 -12.95 -7.49
CA GLY A 134 -5.49 -12.00 -8.13
C GLY A 134 -6.96 -12.41 -8.02
N GLY A 135 -7.83 -11.60 -8.63
CA GLY A 135 -9.25 -11.89 -8.81
C GLY A 135 -10.16 -11.56 -7.62
N SER A 136 -9.60 -11.27 -6.44
CA SER A 136 -10.38 -10.79 -5.29
C SER A 136 -9.54 -9.92 -4.36
N GLY A 137 -10.16 -8.87 -3.83
CA GLY A 137 -9.54 -7.91 -2.91
C GLY A 137 -10.31 -6.60 -2.89
N THR A 138 -10.26 -5.85 -1.80
CA THR A 138 -10.88 -4.52 -1.70
C THR A 138 -9.88 -3.52 -1.17
N ILE A 139 -10.00 -2.27 -1.61
CA ILE A 139 -9.12 -1.17 -1.16
C ILE A 139 -9.31 -0.91 0.33
N ILE A 140 -10.54 -1.02 0.84
CA ILE A 140 -10.79 -0.92 2.28
C ILE A 140 -9.99 -1.98 3.06
N GLY A 141 -9.97 -3.23 2.57
CA GLY A 141 -9.21 -4.31 3.18
C GLY A 141 -7.70 -4.02 3.17
N THR A 142 -7.19 -3.54 2.03
CA THR A 142 -5.79 -3.11 1.90
C THR A 142 -5.42 -2.01 2.90
N ILE A 143 -6.24 -0.98 3.04
CA ILE A 143 -6.00 0.12 3.98
C ILE A 143 -5.98 -0.39 5.41
N MET A 144 -6.92 -1.27 5.79
CA MET A 144 -6.96 -1.87 7.12
C MET A 144 -5.72 -2.74 7.40
N GLY A 145 -5.28 -3.54 6.44
CA GLY A 145 -4.09 -4.38 6.56
C GLY A 145 -2.81 -3.56 6.73
N VAL A 146 -2.63 -2.51 5.92
CA VAL A 146 -1.49 -1.58 6.04
C VAL A 146 -1.55 -0.83 7.37
N ALA A 147 -2.72 -0.30 7.76
CA ALA A 147 -2.88 0.41 9.02
C ALA A 147 -2.54 -0.48 10.23
N MET A 148 -2.97 -1.75 10.22
CA MET A 148 -2.63 -2.72 11.26
C MET A 148 -1.11 -2.89 11.39
N VAL A 149 -0.41 -3.14 10.27
CA VAL A 149 1.05 -3.30 10.27
C VAL A 149 1.76 -2.01 10.70
N THR A 150 1.28 -0.84 10.28
CA THR A 150 1.83 0.44 10.70
C THR A 150 1.66 0.69 12.20
N ILE A 151 0.48 0.41 12.78
CA ILE A 151 0.25 0.55 14.21
C ILE A 151 1.16 -0.39 14.99
N LEU A 152 1.29 -1.65 14.57
CA LEU A 152 2.20 -2.62 15.19
C LEU A 152 3.64 -2.13 15.18
N ASN A 153 4.12 -1.60 14.04
CA ASN A 153 5.46 -1.04 13.94
C ASN A 153 5.67 0.12 14.93
N ASN A 154 4.73 1.06 15.01
CA ASN A 154 4.82 2.18 15.94
C ASN A 154 4.77 1.72 17.41
N SER A 155 3.92 0.72 17.73
CA SER A 155 3.85 0.15 19.07
C SER A 155 5.16 -0.52 19.50
N LEU A 156 5.82 -1.27 18.61
CA LEU A 156 7.11 -1.91 18.91
C LEU A 156 8.21 -0.87 19.16
N ILE A 157 8.21 0.23 18.40
CA ILE A 157 9.13 1.35 18.62
C ILE A 157 8.92 1.97 20.01
N LEU A 158 7.67 2.18 20.42
CA LEU A 158 7.33 2.79 21.72
C LEU A 158 7.73 1.90 22.91
N VAL A 159 7.75 0.58 22.73
CA VAL A 159 8.22 -0.39 23.73
C VAL A 159 9.76 -0.35 23.88
N GLY A 160 10.47 0.43 23.03
CA GLY A 160 11.92 0.63 23.13
C GLY A 160 12.74 -0.45 22.44
N LEU A 161 12.13 -1.23 21.54
CA LEU A 161 12.86 -2.21 20.74
C LEU A 161 13.77 -1.48 19.74
N SER A 162 15.04 -1.89 19.70
CA SER A 162 15.98 -1.44 18.68
C SER A 162 15.46 -1.78 17.27
N SER A 163 15.70 -0.90 16.30
CA SER A 163 15.26 -1.05 14.90
C SER A 163 15.66 -2.39 14.27
N TYR A 164 16.78 -2.97 14.70
CA TYR A 164 17.22 -4.31 14.27
C TYR A 164 16.26 -5.42 14.72
N TRP A 165 15.81 -5.39 15.98
CA TRP A 165 14.86 -6.37 16.51
C TRP A 165 13.45 -6.14 15.98
N GLN A 166 13.07 -4.90 15.70
CA GLN A 166 11.78 -4.56 15.11
C GLN A 166 11.56 -5.29 13.77
N ASN A 167 12.53 -5.25 12.85
CA ASN A 167 12.40 -5.91 11.55
C ASN A 167 12.19 -7.42 11.67
N PHE A 168 12.85 -8.06 12.64
CA PHE A 168 12.67 -9.48 12.92
C PHE A 168 11.25 -9.80 13.40
N PHE A 169 10.73 -9.06 14.39
CA PHE A 169 9.38 -9.28 14.91
C PHE A 169 8.27 -8.96 13.90
N VAL A 170 8.45 -7.91 13.10
CA VAL A 170 7.53 -7.56 12.01
C VAL A 170 7.51 -8.66 10.95
N GLY A 171 8.68 -9.20 10.57
CA GLY A 171 8.77 -10.36 9.68
C GLY A 171 8.07 -11.59 10.26
N LEU A 172 8.29 -11.89 11.54
CA LEU A 172 7.64 -13.00 12.23
C LEU A 172 6.10 -12.87 12.24
N ILE A 173 5.58 -11.68 12.56
CA ILE A 173 4.13 -11.45 12.62
C ILE A 173 3.48 -11.59 11.24
N ILE A 174 4.18 -11.15 10.20
CA ILE A 174 3.76 -11.31 8.80
C ILE A 174 3.69 -12.79 8.44
N VAL A 175 4.73 -13.57 8.75
CA VAL A 175 4.77 -15.01 8.46
C VAL A 175 3.61 -15.73 9.16
N ILE A 176 3.35 -15.42 10.43
CA ILE A 176 2.23 -15.99 11.19
C ILE A 176 0.90 -15.59 10.53
N SER A 177 0.72 -14.31 10.20
CA SER A 177 -0.51 -13.78 9.62
C SER A 177 -0.84 -14.40 8.26
N VAL A 178 0.15 -14.52 7.38
CA VAL A 178 0.00 -15.12 6.04
C VAL A 178 -0.19 -16.63 6.15
N SER A 179 0.53 -17.30 7.06
CA SER A 179 0.37 -18.73 7.31
C SER A 179 -1.04 -19.04 7.81
N PHE A 180 -1.55 -18.25 8.75
CA PHE A 180 -2.91 -18.39 9.26
C PHE A 180 -3.97 -18.08 8.20
N THR A 181 -3.76 -17.06 7.37
CA THR A 181 -4.63 -16.73 6.22
C THR A 181 -4.65 -17.85 5.19
N SER A 182 -3.48 -18.40 4.85
CA SER A 182 -3.33 -19.53 3.92
C SER A 182 -3.99 -20.80 4.46
N TYR A 183 -3.82 -21.07 5.76
CA TYR A 183 -4.44 -22.21 6.43
C TYR A 183 -5.97 -22.09 6.46
N GLN A 184 -6.52 -20.89 6.73
CA GLN A 184 -7.96 -20.63 6.64
C GLN A 184 -8.49 -20.77 5.22
N SER A 185 -7.75 -20.29 4.22
CA SER A 185 -8.14 -20.45 2.81
C SER A 185 -8.23 -21.92 2.39
N LYS A 186 -7.38 -22.80 2.93
CA LYS A 186 -7.48 -24.25 2.68
C LYS A 186 -8.71 -24.87 3.35
N ARG A 187 -9.09 -24.42 4.55
CA ARG A 187 -10.28 -24.91 5.26
C ARG A 187 -11.59 -24.45 4.63
N GLY A 188 -11.65 -23.24 4.07
CA GLY A 188 -12.84 -22.74 3.36
C GLY A 188 -13.15 -23.46 2.04
N ILE A 189 -12.15 -24.08 1.41
CA ILE A 189 -12.35 -24.88 0.19
C ILE A 189 -12.90 -26.29 0.53
N GLY A 190 -12.57 -26.84 1.70
CA GLY A 190 -13.04 -28.16 2.13
C GLY A 190 -14.56 -28.24 2.38
N SER A 191 -15.19 -27.15 2.85
CA SER A 191 -16.64 -27.14 3.11
C SER A 191 -17.49 -27.04 1.84
N ILE A 192 -16.95 -26.50 0.74
CA ILE A 192 -17.67 -26.38 -0.55
C ILE A 192 -17.70 -27.72 -1.29
N ILE A 193 -16.68 -28.56 -1.14
CA ILE A 193 -16.60 -29.87 -1.80
C ILE A 193 -17.45 -30.92 -1.04
N LEU A 194 -17.60 -30.80 0.28
CA LEU A 194 -18.42 -31.73 1.08
C LEU A 194 -19.93 -31.45 1.04
N ASN A 195 -20.37 -30.29 0.56
CA ASN A 195 -21.80 -29.95 0.41
C ASN A 195 -22.32 -30.20 -1.02
N ARG A 196 -21.59 -30.98 -1.84
CA ARG A 196 -21.96 -31.31 -3.23
C ARG A 196 -22.04 -32.81 -3.48
N ASN A 197 -22.27 -33.60 -2.43
CA ASN A 197 -22.62 -35.02 -2.46
C ASN A 197 -23.93 -35.25 -1.71
#